data_AF-A0AAU6JM91-F1
#
_entry.id   AF-A0AAU6JM91-F1
#
_cell.length_a   1.000
_cell.length_b   1.000
_cell.length_c   1.000
_cell.angle_alpha   90.00
_cell.angle_beta   90.00
_cell.angle_gamma   90.00
#
_symmetry.space_group_name_H-M   'P 1'
#
loop_
_entity.id
_entity.type
_entity.pdbx_description
1 polymer ?
#
loop_
_entity_poly.entity_id
_entity_poly.type
_entity_poly.pdbx_seq_one_letter_code
_entity_poly.pdbx_strand_id
1 'polypeptide(L)'
;MRITPENPLDAPETLDAPEAPEDGQAPEPAPQPVRELVLLAGLNQTDIAHVHREVLRVLRSGIDTAHVDAYSDDAWPRETLPSYERLLALGRDALAAGRRSRRDDPGMAIDVDVRDDEQFGLLLTLAPYTINAEACQGDRPVFSANDSGTSLWLAVTREQEAELRGRLRELGIPADVLADAQRRRRRWWSGGRPR
;
A
#
# COMPACT_ATOMS: atom_id res chain seq x y z
N MET A 1 58.09 17.89 73.89
CA MET A 1 59.49 17.55 73.51
C MET A 1 59.41 16.41 72.49
N ARG A 2 60.08 16.56 71.33
CA ARG A 2 60.34 15.56 70.26
C ARG A 2 59.15 15.20 69.34
N ILE A 3 59.08 15.75 68.12
CA ILE A 3 59.76 15.37 66.83
C ILE A 3 58.93 14.32 66.06
N THR A 4 58.32 14.77 64.95
CA THR A 4 57.82 14.01 63.78
C THR A 4 59.00 13.37 63.00
N PRO A 5 58.83 12.32 62.18
CA PRO A 5 58.41 12.47 60.77
C PRO A 5 57.57 11.27 60.20
N GLU A 6 56.58 11.53 59.35
CA GLU A 6 56.55 11.32 57.88
C GLU A 6 56.06 9.93 57.39
N ASN A 7 54.82 9.95 56.87
CA ASN A 7 54.23 9.33 55.66
C ASN A 7 55.17 8.57 54.66
N PRO A 8 54.71 7.74 53.69
CA PRO A 8 53.37 7.77 53.06
C PRO A 8 52.78 6.47 52.42
N LEU A 9 51.54 6.63 51.90
CA LEU A 9 50.99 6.04 50.65
C LEU A 9 50.77 4.52 50.56
N ASP A 10 49.51 4.11 50.66
CA ASP A 10 48.92 3.14 49.72
C ASP A 10 47.44 3.47 49.45
N ALA A 11 47.05 3.29 48.18
CA ALA A 11 45.89 3.85 47.51
C ALA A 11 44.52 3.26 47.93
N PRO A 12 43.40 3.99 47.75
CA PRO A 12 42.06 3.44 47.87
C PRO A 12 41.58 2.74 46.58
N GLU A 13 40.75 1.73 46.79
CA GLU A 13 40.08 0.84 45.85
C GLU A 13 39.44 1.53 44.64
N THR A 14 39.62 0.89 43.50
CA THR A 14 38.97 1.16 42.22
C THR A 14 37.45 1.07 42.36
N LEU A 15 36.77 2.20 42.21
CA LEU A 15 35.32 2.27 42.03
C LEU A 15 34.95 1.69 40.65
N ASP A 16 34.05 0.70 40.65
CA ASP A 16 33.35 0.21 39.46
C ASP A 16 32.76 1.39 38.68
N ALA A 17 33.18 1.53 37.43
CA ALA A 17 32.52 2.40 36.46
C ALA A 17 31.25 1.70 35.93
N PRO A 18 30.10 2.38 35.83
CA PRO A 18 28.95 1.81 35.16
C PRO A 18 29.25 1.69 33.66
N GLU A 19 29.07 0.48 33.12
CA GLU A 19 29.12 0.20 31.69
C GLU A 19 28.20 1.16 30.92
N ALA A 20 28.76 1.80 29.91
CA ALA A 20 28.00 2.61 28.97
C ALA A 20 27.07 1.69 28.16
N PRO A 21 25.81 2.07 27.90
CA PRO A 21 24.97 1.31 26.99
C PRO A 21 25.51 1.47 25.56
N GLU A 22 26.18 0.43 25.07
CA GLU A 22 26.27 0.15 23.65
C GLU A 22 24.86 -0.22 23.16
N ASP A 23 24.23 0.68 22.42
CA ASP A 23 23.58 0.31 21.16
C ASP A 23 23.05 1.57 20.49
N GLY A 24 23.71 1.92 19.39
CA GLY A 24 23.28 2.92 18.42
C GLY A 24 22.08 2.44 17.63
N GLN A 25 20.97 2.12 18.30
CA GLN A 25 19.67 2.00 17.64
C GLN A 25 19.25 3.41 17.23
N ALA A 26 19.56 3.79 15.98
CA ALA A 26 19.00 5.00 15.39
C ALA A 26 17.47 4.97 15.63
N PRO A 27 16.87 6.05 16.13
CA PRO A 27 15.44 6.09 16.33
C PRO A 27 14.76 5.73 15.01
N GLU A 28 13.88 4.74 15.06
CA GLU A 28 13.05 4.34 13.93
C GLU A 28 12.43 5.63 13.35
N PRO A 29 12.63 5.93 12.05
CA PRO A 29 12.17 7.19 11.50
C PRO A 29 10.68 7.32 11.75
N ALA A 30 10.27 8.45 12.33
CA ALA A 30 8.87 8.71 12.62
C ALA A 30 8.02 8.42 11.37
N PRO A 31 6.87 7.75 11.51
CA PRO A 31 6.04 7.37 10.37
C PRO A 31 5.73 8.61 9.55
N GLN A 32 6.13 8.60 8.28
CA GLN A 32 5.96 9.75 7.40
C GLN A 32 4.47 10.10 7.28
N PRO A 33 4.12 11.40 7.20
CA PRO A 33 2.74 11.82 7.08
C PRO A 33 2.14 11.31 5.77
N VAL A 34 1.13 10.45 5.90
CA VAL A 34 0.41 9.87 4.76
C VAL A 34 -0.67 10.85 4.29
N ARG A 35 -0.76 11.05 2.97
CA ARG A 35 -1.84 11.81 2.33
C ARG A 35 -2.80 10.84 1.65
N GLU A 36 -4.09 11.11 1.83
CA GLU A 36 -5.16 10.40 1.13
C GLU A 36 -5.56 11.18 -0.12
N LEU A 37 -5.47 10.54 -1.28
CA LEU A 37 -5.84 11.13 -2.57
C LEU A 37 -7.01 10.36 -3.19
N VAL A 38 -7.75 11.04 -4.06
CA VAL A 38 -8.83 10.48 -4.87
C VAL A 38 -8.73 10.96 -6.31
N LEU A 39 -9.15 10.12 -7.25
CA LEU A 39 -9.27 10.49 -8.65
C LEU A 39 -10.49 11.42 -8.87
N LEU A 40 -10.26 12.51 -9.60
CA LEU A 40 -11.31 13.42 -10.04
C LEU A 40 -11.96 12.92 -11.34
N ALA A 41 -13.21 13.31 -11.55
CA ALA A 41 -13.92 13.04 -12.80
C ALA A 41 -13.38 13.93 -13.93
N GLY A 42 -13.63 13.51 -15.17
CA GLY A 42 -13.30 14.29 -16.38
C GLY A 42 -12.19 13.68 -17.24
N LEU A 43 -11.55 12.60 -16.78
CA LEU A 43 -10.67 11.78 -17.61
C LEU A 43 -11.47 10.81 -18.48
N ASN A 44 -10.90 10.45 -19.62
CA ASN A 44 -11.39 9.33 -20.42
C ASN A 44 -10.96 7.99 -19.79
N GLN A 45 -11.58 6.89 -20.22
CA GLN A 45 -11.33 5.56 -19.63
C GLN A 45 -9.87 5.09 -19.78
N THR A 46 -9.20 5.45 -20.86
CA THR A 46 -7.79 5.10 -21.09
C THR A 46 -6.89 5.78 -20.05
N ASP A 47 -7.09 7.08 -19.82
CA ASP A 47 -6.32 7.83 -18.84
C ASP A 47 -6.62 7.36 -17.41
N ILE A 48 -7.88 7.02 -17.10
CA ILE A 48 -8.26 6.40 -15.82
C ILE A 48 -7.45 5.11 -15.61
N ALA A 49 -7.45 4.22 -16.60
CA ALA A 49 -6.70 2.97 -16.51
C ALA A 49 -5.18 3.21 -16.35
N HIS A 50 -4.63 4.23 -17.01
CA HIS A 50 -3.24 4.63 -16.80
C HIS A 50 -2.97 5.13 -15.37
N VAL A 51 -3.85 5.95 -14.81
CA VAL A 51 -3.70 6.42 -13.41
C VAL A 51 -3.69 5.24 -12.45
N HIS A 52 -4.64 4.31 -12.54
CA HIS A 52 -4.69 3.12 -11.68
C HIS A 52 -3.38 2.32 -11.74
N ARG A 53 -2.85 2.11 -12.96
CA ARG A 53 -1.59 1.39 -13.17
C ARG A 53 -0.39 2.09 -12.54
N GLU A 54 -0.25 3.40 -12.73
CA GLU A 54 0.87 4.15 -12.14
C GLU A 54 0.77 4.21 -10.61
N VAL A 55 -0.43 4.33 -10.05
CA VAL A 55 -0.65 4.28 -8.60
C VAL A 55 -0.15 2.96 -8.03
N LEU A 56 -0.59 1.84 -8.59
CA LEU A 56 -0.16 0.52 -8.14
C LEU A 56 1.35 0.32 -8.29
N ARG A 57 1.96 0.80 -9.37
CA ARG A 57 3.42 0.74 -9.58
C ARG A 57 4.20 1.47 -8.49
N VAL A 58 3.76 2.68 -8.12
CA VAL A 58 4.38 3.49 -7.06
C VAL A 58 4.18 2.84 -5.69
N LEU A 59 3.03 2.24 -5.45
CA LEU A 59 2.70 1.60 -4.16
C LEU A 59 3.34 0.21 -4.00
N ARG A 60 3.75 -0.44 -5.08
CA ARG A 60 4.14 -1.86 -5.13
C ARG A 60 5.07 -2.28 -3.98
N SER A 61 6.12 -1.52 -3.71
CA SER A 61 7.12 -1.87 -2.70
C SER A 61 6.60 -1.86 -1.26
N GLY A 62 5.48 -1.19 -1.00
CA GLY A 62 4.84 -1.11 0.30
C GLY A 62 3.60 -1.99 0.45
N ILE A 63 3.17 -2.71 -0.60
CA ILE A 63 2.00 -3.58 -0.53
C ILE A 63 2.40 -4.94 0.04
N ASP A 64 1.71 -5.36 1.09
CA ASP A 64 1.87 -6.69 1.69
C ASP A 64 0.82 -7.67 1.16
N THR A 65 -0.42 -7.19 0.98
CA THR A 65 -1.54 -7.98 0.46
C THR A 65 -2.34 -7.18 -0.55
N ALA A 66 -2.82 -7.85 -1.58
CA ALA A 66 -3.75 -7.28 -2.55
C ALA A 66 -4.79 -8.31 -2.94
N HIS A 67 -6.00 -7.86 -3.22
CA HIS A 67 -7.05 -8.71 -3.74
C HIS A 67 -7.85 -8.01 -4.84
N VAL A 68 -8.39 -8.82 -5.75
CA VAL A 68 -9.20 -8.37 -6.88
C VAL A 68 -10.42 -9.25 -7.04
N ASP A 69 -11.56 -8.64 -7.30
CA ASP A 69 -12.75 -9.33 -7.73
C ASP A 69 -12.70 -9.55 -9.26
N ALA A 70 -13.00 -10.75 -9.72
CA ALA A 70 -13.17 -11.07 -11.13
C ALA A 70 -14.60 -10.75 -11.60
N TYR A 71 -15.15 -9.62 -11.16
CA TYR A 71 -16.46 -9.12 -11.55
C TYR A 71 -16.34 -7.66 -11.98
N SER A 72 -17.19 -7.28 -12.94
CA SER A 72 -17.36 -5.90 -13.38
C SER A 72 -18.84 -5.63 -13.59
N ASP A 73 -19.28 -4.40 -13.32
CA ASP A 73 -20.58 -3.86 -13.70
C ASP A 73 -20.68 -3.66 -15.22
N ASP A 74 -19.55 -3.48 -15.91
CA ASP A 74 -19.43 -3.29 -17.35
C ASP A 74 -18.80 -4.51 -18.06
N ALA A 75 -18.83 -4.51 -19.39
CA ALA A 75 -18.12 -5.51 -20.17
C ALA A 75 -16.60 -5.28 -20.08
N TRP A 76 -15.87 -6.34 -19.71
CA TRP A 76 -14.40 -6.34 -19.74
C TRP A 76 -13.86 -5.92 -21.12
N PRO A 77 -12.90 -4.99 -21.20
CA PRO A 77 -12.21 -4.69 -22.45
C PRO A 77 -11.54 -5.94 -23.00
N ARG A 78 -11.60 -6.14 -24.32
CA ARG A 78 -11.16 -7.41 -24.97
C ARG A 78 -9.71 -7.74 -24.67
N GLU A 79 -8.86 -6.74 -24.58
CA GLU A 79 -7.44 -6.83 -24.25
C GLU A 79 -7.18 -7.33 -22.82
N THR A 80 -8.15 -7.19 -21.91
CA THR A 80 -8.03 -7.63 -20.51
C THR A 80 -8.46 -9.09 -20.29
N LEU A 81 -9.19 -9.67 -21.24
CA LEU A 81 -9.76 -11.02 -21.12
C LEU A 81 -8.74 -12.11 -20.75
N PRO A 82 -7.51 -12.15 -21.35
CA PRO A 82 -6.52 -13.14 -20.94
C PRO A 82 -6.08 -12.99 -19.47
N SER A 83 -6.00 -11.76 -18.97
CA SER A 83 -5.66 -11.50 -17.57
C SER A 83 -6.82 -11.89 -16.65
N TYR A 84 -8.06 -11.59 -17.04
CA TYR A 84 -9.26 -12.00 -16.33
C TYR A 84 -9.35 -13.53 -16.20
N GLU A 85 -9.16 -14.27 -17.28
CA GLU A 85 -9.17 -15.75 -17.27
C GLU A 85 -8.08 -16.32 -16.35
N ARG A 86 -6.90 -15.70 -16.38
CA ARG A 86 -5.78 -16.08 -15.52
C ARG A 86 -6.05 -15.78 -14.05
N LEU A 87 -6.67 -14.65 -13.72
CA LEU A 87 -7.10 -14.33 -12.36
C LEU A 87 -8.12 -15.37 -11.85
N LEU A 88 -9.11 -15.72 -12.66
CA LEU A 88 -10.07 -16.78 -12.31
C LEU A 88 -9.42 -18.16 -12.14
N ALA A 89 -8.34 -18.45 -12.88
CA ALA A 89 -7.56 -19.66 -12.65
C ALA A 89 -6.87 -19.62 -11.29
N LEU A 90 -6.27 -18.50 -10.89
CA LEU A 90 -5.66 -18.33 -9.55
C LEU A 90 -6.67 -18.56 -8.43
N GLY A 91 -7.87 -17.99 -8.54
CA GLY A 91 -8.94 -18.20 -7.56
C GLY A 91 -9.32 -19.68 -7.42
N ARG A 92 -9.46 -20.39 -8.55
CA ARG A 92 -9.76 -21.83 -8.58
C ARG A 92 -8.62 -22.69 -8.04
N ASP A 93 -7.37 -22.36 -8.36
CA ASP A 93 -6.20 -23.09 -7.89
C ASP A 93 -6.01 -22.93 -6.37
N ALA A 94 -6.25 -21.73 -5.84
CA ALA A 94 -6.24 -21.48 -4.40
C ALA A 94 -7.31 -22.29 -3.66
N LEU A 95 -8.49 -22.44 -4.27
CA LEU A 95 -9.55 -23.31 -3.78
C LEU A 95 -9.14 -24.79 -3.80
N ALA A 96 -8.57 -25.26 -4.92
CA ALA A 96 -8.12 -26.63 -5.08
C ALA A 96 -6.98 -26.98 -4.10
N ALA A 97 -6.10 -26.03 -3.82
CA ALA A 97 -5.01 -26.16 -2.85
C ALA A 97 -5.46 -26.00 -1.39
N GLY A 98 -6.75 -25.72 -1.13
CA GLY A 98 -7.29 -25.55 0.22
C GLY A 98 -6.85 -24.26 0.93
N ARG A 99 -6.30 -23.29 0.20
CA ARG A 99 -5.99 -21.95 0.71
C ARG A 99 -7.23 -21.06 0.82
N ARG A 100 -8.31 -21.44 0.12
CA ARG A 100 -9.64 -20.81 0.19
C ARG A 100 -10.71 -21.83 0.53
N SER A 101 -11.79 -21.37 1.16
CA SER A 101 -12.91 -22.22 1.53
C SER A 101 -13.73 -22.60 0.30
N ARG A 102 -14.21 -23.85 0.22
CA ARG A 102 -15.08 -24.33 -0.87
C ARG A 102 -16.42 -23.60 -0.98
N ARG A 103 -16.80 -22.85 0.04
CA ARG A 103 -18.00 -22.00 0.03
C ARG A 103 -17.72 -20.60 -0.51
N ASP A 104 -16.45 -20.26 -0.68
CA ASP A 104 -16.06 -18.95 -1.20
C ASP A 104 -16.34 -18.91 -2.69
N ASP A 105 -16.86 -17.79 -3.17
CA ASP A 105 -17.02 -17.58 -4.59
C ASP A 105 -15.62 -17.51 -5.24
N PRO A 106 -15.33 -18.35 -6.26
CA PRO A 106 -14.02 -18.39 -6.90
C PRO A 106 -13.63 -17.09 -7.61
N GLY A 107 -14.61 -16.23 -7.93
CA GLY A 107 -14.42 -14.93 -8.55
C GLY A 107 -14.22 -13.78 -7.57
N MET A 108 -14.57 -13.94 -6.30
CA MET A 108 -14.51 -12.84 -5.31
C MET A 108 -13.17 -12.83 -4.58
N ALA A 109 -12.68 -11.64 -4.21
CA ALA A 109 -11.52 -11.40 -3.35
C ALA A 109 -10.35 -12.34 -3.63
N ILE A 110 -9.92 -12.42 -4.89
CA ILE A 110 -8.82 -13.28 -5.31
C ILE A 110 -7.51 -12.63 -4.89
N ASP A 111 -6.77 -13.32 -4.01
CA ASP A 111 -5.45 -12.87 -3.56
C ASP A 111 -4.48 -12.77 -4.74
N VAL A 112 -3.75 -11.65 -4.79
CA VAL A 112 -2.68 -11.40 -5.75
C VAL A 112 -1.38 -11.22 -4.98
N ASP A 113 -0.37 -12.05 -5.29
CA ASP A 113 0.98 -11.81 -4.80
C ASP A 113 1.63 -10.69 -5.61
N VAL A 114 1.79 -9.51 -5.00
CA VAL A 114 2.40 -8.34 -5.65
C VAL A 114 3.91 -8.47 -5.86
N ARG A 115 4.56 -9.45 -5.22
CA ARG A 115 5.99 -9.75 -5.39
C ARG A 115 6.24 -10.61 -6.62
N ASP A 116 5.23 -11.36 -7.06
CA ASP A 116 5.22 -12.06 -8.33
C ASP A 116 4.87 -11.08 -9.45
N ASP A 117 5.77 -10.91 -10.43
CA ASP A 117 5.60 -9.96 -11.53
C ASP A 117 4.40 -10.29 -12.43
N GLU A 118 4.09 -11.58 -12.61
CA GLU A 118 2.97 -12.01 -13.45
C GLU A 118 1.65 -11.72 -12.76
N GLN A 119 1.53 -12.06 -11.48
CA GLN A 119 0.34 -11.78 -10.67
C GLN A 119 0.13 -10.28 -10.49
N PHE A 120 1.20 -9.52 -10.21
CA PHE A 120 1.11 -8.06 -10.16
C PHE A 120 0.65 -7.46 -11.49
N GLY A 121 1.08 -8.05 -12.62
CA GLY A 121 0.59 -7.69 -13.96
C GLY A 121 -0.93 -7.87 -14.13
N LEU A 122 -1.53 -8.88 -13.49
CA LEU A 122 -2.99 -9.07 -13.49
C LEU A 122 -3.68 -7.93 -12.74
N LEU A 123 -3.19 -7.58 -11.54
CA LEU A 123 -3.72 -6.47 -10.74
C LEU A 123 -3.65 -5.14 -11.51
N LEU A 124 -2.51 -4.84 -12.15
CA LEU A 124 -2.36 -3.64 -12.99
C LEU A 124 -3.36 -3.61 -14.16
N THR A 125 -3.66 -4.77 -14.72
CA THR A 125 -4.53 -4.87 -15.91
C THR A 125 -6.00 -4.74 -15.55
N LEU A 126 -6.41 -5.33 -14.42
CA LEU A 126 -7.82 -5.53 -14.06
C LEU A 126 -8.35 -4.51 -13.06
N ALA A 127 -7.50 -3.93 -12.21
CA ALA A 127 -7.92 -2.94 -11.19
C ALA A 127 -8.76 -1.74 -11.73
N PRO A 128 -8.60 -1.25 -12.97
CA PRO A 128 -9.45 -0.18 -13.50
C PRO A 128 -10.89 -0.61 -13.87
N TYR A 129 -11.15 -1.91 -13.95
CA TYR A 129 -12.36 -2.46 -14.56
C TYR A 129 -13.07 -3.48 -13.66
N THR A 130 -12.61 -3.68 -12.43
CA THR A 130 -13.27 -4.58 -11.47
C THR A 130 -14.18 -3.80 -10.53
N ILE A 131 -15.27 -4.42 -10.07
CA ILE A 131 -16.12 -3.88 -9.00
C ILE A 131 -15.34 -3.67 -7.69
N ASN A 132 -14.21 -4.36 -7.50
CA ASN A 132 -13.36 -4.18 -6.32
C ASN A 132 -11.92 -4.63 -6.56
N ALA A 133 -10.97 -3.73 -6.28
CA ALA A 133 -9.57 -4.05 -6.05
C ALA A 133 -9.04 -3.28 -4.85
N GLU A 134 -8.41 -3.96 -3.91
CA GLU A 134 -7.80 -3.33 -2.74
C GLU A 134 -6.37 -3.81 -2.53
N ALA A 135 -5.56 -2.96 -1.90
CA ALA A 135 -4.23 -3.33 -1.43
C ALA A 135 -3.94 -2.71 -0.06
N CYS A 136 -3.22 -3.46 0.77
CA CYS A 136 -2.90 -3.10 2.14
C CYS A 136 -1.39 -3.18 2.41
N GLN A 137 -0.93 -2.34 3.32
CA GLN A 137 0.37 -2.40 3.98
C GLN A 137 0.13 -2.74 5.45
N GLY A 138 0.51 -3.95 5.88
CA GLY A 138 0.00 -4.57 7.10
C GLY A 138 -1.53 -4.53 7.11
N ASP A 139 -2.11 -3.97 8.17
CA ASP A 139 -3.57 -3.80 8.31
C ASP A 139 -4.10 -2.49 7.72
N ARG A 140 -3.23 -1.66 7.11
CA ARG A 140 -3.61 -0.34 6.60
C ARG A 140 -3.93 -0.41 5.10
N PRO A 141 -5.15 -0.04 4.67
CA PRO A 141 -5.44 0.09 3.25
C PRO A 141 -4.61 1.22 2.64
N VAL A 142 -4.03 0.99 1.48
CA VAL A 142 -3.23 1.97 0.72
C VAL A 142 -3.76 2.20 -0.69
N PHE A 143 -4.63 1.31 -1.17
CA PHE A 143 -5.27 1.40 -2.47
C PHE A 143 -6.67 0.79 -2.38
N SER A 144 -7.65 1.44 -3.00
CA SER A 144 -8.98 0.90 -3.22
C SER A 144 -9.53 1.45 -4.52
N ALA A 145 -10.04 0.55 -5.37
CA ALA A 145 -10.60 0.87 -6.65
C ALA A 145 -11.92 0.11 -6.89
N ASN A 146 -12.86 0.75 -7.59
CA ASN A 146 -13.93 0.06 -8.28
C ASN A 146 -14.14 0.62 -9.70
N ASP A 147 -14.89 -0.10 -10.51
CA ASP A 147 -15.09 0.11 -11.94
C ASP A 147 -16.10 1.20 -12.29
N SER A 148 -16.60 1.96 -11.31
CA SER A 148 -17.46 3.12 -11.57
C SER A 148 -16.70 4.33 -12.17
N GLY A 149 -15.52 4.09 -12.77
CA GLY A 149 -14.67 5.02 -13.52
C GLY A 149 -13.85 6.01 -12.70
N THR A 150 -14.31 6.46 -11.53
CA THR A 150 -13.58 7.47 -10.72
C THR A 150 -13.41 7.10 -9.26
N SER A 151 -13.85 5.90 -8.87
CA SER A 151 -13.69 5.38 -7.52
C SER A 151 -12.28 4.82 -7.37
N LEU A 152 -11.30 5.72 -7.30
CA LEU A 152 -9.93 5.40 -6.94
C LEU A 152 -9.58 6.20 -5.70
N TRP A 153 -9.18 5.49 -4.65
CA TRP A 153 -8.63 6.04 -3.43
C TRP A 153 -7.24 5.45 -3.20
N LEU A 154 -6.32 6.27 -2.69
CA LEU A 154 -4.97 5.84 -2.36
C LEU A 154 -4.43 6.61 -1.16
N ALA A 155 -3.56 5.95 -0.41
CA ALA A 155 -2.82 6.54 0.69
C ALA A 155 -1.32 6.51 0.36
N VAL A 156 -0.70 7.69 0.25
CA VAL A 156 0.69 7.84 -0.23
C VAL A 156 1.53 8.69 0.72
N THR A 157 2.82 8.41 0.77
CA THR A 157 3.85 9.32 1.29
C THR A 157 4.07 10.51 0.35
N ARG A 158 4.81 11.52 0.79
CA ARG A 158 5.12 12.68 -0.08
C ARG A 158 6.01 12.30 -1.25
N GLU A 159 6.92 11.37 -1.03
CA GLU A 159 7.86 10.81 -2.00
C GLU A 159 7.08 10.03 -3.07
N GLN A 160 6.18 9.16 -2.65
CA GLN A 160 5.28 8.43 -3.55
C GLN A 160 4.37 9.38 -4.35
N GLU A 161 3.80 10.41 -3.71
CA GLU A 161 3.00 11.41 -4.42
C GLU A 161 3.83 12.14 -5.49
N ALA A 162 5.06 12.57 -5.16
CA ALA A 162 5.94 13.24 -6.11
C ALA A 162 6.31 12.33 -7.29
N GLU A 163 6.62 11.07 -7.02
CA GLU A 163 6.89 10.06 -8.06
C GLU A 163 5.67 9.85 -8.95
N LEU A 164 4.49 9.63 -8.37
CA LEU A 164 3.24 9.45 -9.10
C LEU A 164 2.94 10.66 -10.00
N ARG A 165 3.07 11.88 -9.48
CA ARG A 165 2.89 13.11 -10.27
C ARG A 165 3.96 13.26 -11.36
N GLY A 166 5.15 12.71 -11.18
CA GLY A 166 6.17 12.60 -12.24
C GLY A 166 5.69 11.72 -13.38
N ARG A 167 5.33 10.48 -13.07
CA ARG A 167 4.85 9.47 -14.03
C ARG A 167 3.61 9.92 -14.81
N LEU A 168 2.64 10.54 -14.14
CA LEU A 168 1.45 11.06 -14.81
C LEU A 168 1.78 12.16 -15.83
N ARG A 169 2.72 13.05 -15.52
CA ARG A 169 3.16 14.09 -16.46
C ARG A 169 3.86 13.51 -17.69
N GLU A 170 4.65 12.44 -17.53
CA GLU A 170 5.29 11.74 -18.66
C GLU A 170 4.26 11.11 -19.59
N LEU A 171 3.11 10.69 -19.06
CA LEU A 171 1.97 10.19 -19.82
C LEU A 171 1.08 11.31 -20.41
N GLY A 172 1.41 12.59 -20.15
CA GLY A 172 0.59 13.73 -20.56
C GLY A 172 -0.70 13.90 -19.74
N ILE A 173 -0.85 13.17 -18.64
CA ILE A 173 -2.01 13.24 -17.75
C ILE A 173 -1.80 14.40 -16.75
N PRO A 174 -2.75 15.35 -16.65
CA PRO A 174 -2.63 16.46 -15.72
C PRO A 174 -2.52 15.98 -14.26
N ALA A 175 -1.60 16.56 -13.49
CA ALA A 175 -1.37 16.12 -12.11
C ALA A 175 -2.54 16.46 -11.17
N ASP A 176 -3.33 17.49 -11.49
CA ASP A 176 -4.49 17.93 -10.71
C ASP A 176 -5.69 16.98 -10.77
N VAL A 177 -5.60 15.90 -11.55
CA VAL A 177 -6.58 14.80 -11.54
C VAL A 177 -6.63 14.06 -10.19
N LEU A 178 -5.60 14.19 -9.35
CA LEU A 178 -5.56 13.66 -7.99
C LEU A 178 -5.70 14.78 -6.96
N ALA A 179 -6.75 14.70 -6.14
CA ALA A 179 -7.05 15.66 -5.10
C ALA A 179 -7.11 15.02 -3.71
N ASP A 180 -6.90 15.81 -2.65
CA ASP A 180 -7.04 15.33 -1.27
C ASP A 180 -8.45 14.78 -0.99
N ALA A 181 -8.51 13.57 -0.43
CA ALA A 181 -9.76 12.93 0.00
C ALA A 181 -10.52 13.76 1.05
N GLN A 182 -9.81 14.58 1.85
CA GLN A 182 -10.41 15.48 2.84
C GLN A 182 -11.40 16.48 2.21
N ARG A 183 -11.23 16.86 0.93
CA ARG A 183 -12.20 17.71 0.24
C ARG A 183 -13.51 16.97 -0.11
N ARG A 184 -13.53 15.64 -0.15
CA ARG A 184 -14.71 14.82 -0.52
C ARG A 184 -15.46 14.19 0.66
N ARG A 185 -14.84 14.04 1.84
CA ARG A 185 -15.48 13.43 3.03
C ARG A 185 -16.75 14.11 3.54
N ARG A 186 -17.13 15.30 3.04
CA ARG A 186 -18.45 15.89 3.34
C ARG A 186 -19.64 15.20 2.68
N ARG A 187 -19.45 14.19 1.81
CA ARG A 187 -20.57 13.52 1.10
C ARG A 187 -20.60 11.99 1.13
N TRP A 188 -19.54 11.29 1.54
CA TRP A 188 -19.40 9.87 1.16
C TRP A 188 -19.47 8.85 2.30
N TRP A 189 -19.51 9.27 3.57
CA TRP A 189 -19.68 8.36 4.71
C TRP A 189 -21.01 8.62 5.42
N SER A 190 -22.05 7.93 4.98
CA SER A 190 -23.26 7.64 5.76
C SER A 190 -23.87 6.33 5.22
N GLY A 191 -23.69 5.25 5.98
CA GLY A 191 -24.21 3.91 5.66
C GLY A 191 -23.13 2.87 5.98
N GLY A 192 -22.94 2.42 7.21
CA GLY A 192 -23.96 1.97 8.16
C GLY A 192 -24.07 0.45 8.04
N ARG A 193 -23.25 -0.30 8.80
CA ARG A 193 -23.47 -1.73 9.02
C ARG A 193 -24.59 -1.89 10.05
N PRO A 194 -25.72 -2.56 9.76
CA PRO A 194 -26.57 -3.09 10.81
C PRO A 194 -25.87 -4.29 11.46
N ARG A 195 -26.07 -4.39 12.77
CA ARG A 195 -25.64 -5.50 13.63
C ARG A 195 -26.42 -6.77 13.36
#